data_AF-A0A818D8H3-F1
#
_entry.id   AF-A0A818D8H3-F1
#
_cell.length_a   1.000
_cell.length_b   1.000
_cell.length_c   1.000
_cell.angle_alpha   90.00
_cell.angle_beta   90.00
_cell.angle_gamma   90.00
#
_symmetry.space_group_name_H-M   'P 1'
#
loop_
_entity.id
_entity.type
_entity.pdbx_description
1 polymer ?
#
loop_
_entity_poly.entity_id
_entity_poly.type
_entity_poly.pdbx_seq_one_letter_code
_entity_poly.pdbx_strand_id
1 'polypeptide(L)'
;MLLRRLLTCSKPLNHNLYRSLSVRSIIQPRRLVKFTVGTTLLTGLGFISYTVYESGPEWEKIRRTSYFWSHMLPVYIHYRYQQMYFKLFPAKNSDEEDKVWSNLHNKYCDYVFNVVLHQRGVYIKLGQIASTRPDIIPKPYLKKF
;
A
#
# COMPACT_ATOMS: atom_id res chain seq x y z
N MET A 1 -36.98 35.82 -55.85
CA MET A 1 -38.44 35.56 -56.01
C MET A 1 -38.71 34.11 -55.65
N LEU A 2 -39.08 33.87 -54.39
CA LEU A 2 -40.46 33.62 -53.94
C LEU A 2 -40.84 32.13 -54.05
N LEU A 3 -40.27 31.33 -53.14
CA LEU A 3 -40.70 29.95 -52.90
C LEU A 3 -41.06 29.77 -51.42
N ARG A 4 -41.97 30.62 -50.92
CA ARG A 4 -42.55 30.48 -49.58
C ARG A 4 -44.02 30.92 -49.59
N ARG A 5 -44.88 30.03 -50.11
CA ARG A 5 -46.33 30.04 -49.85
C ARG A 5 -46.87 28.61 -49.91
N LEU A 6 -46.79 27.92 -48.77
CA LEU A 6 -47.78 26.94 -48.31
C LEU A 6 -47.77 27.11 -46.79
N LEU A 7 -48.64 27.98 -46.25
CA LEU A 7 -49.91 27.57 -45.64
C LEU A 7 -49.75 26.28 -44.83
N THR A 8 -49.81 26.40 -43.51
CA THR A 8 -50.90 25.84 -42.66
C THR A 8 -50.44 25.72 -41.20
N CYS A 9 -51.42 25.70 -40.29
CA CYS A 9 -51.31 25.49 -38.84
C CYS A 9 -51.00 26.76 -38.02
N SER A 10 -51.98 27.61 -37.67
CA SER A 10 -53.21 27.40 -36.87
C SER A 10 -52.95 27.21 -35.36
N LYS A 11 -53.22 28.32 -34.64
CA LYS A 11 -53.63 28.51 -33.24
C LYS A 11 -52.61 29.08 -32.24
N PRO A 12 -52.99 30.13 -31.48
CA PRO A 12 -52.18 30.70 -30.39
C PRO A 12 -52.32 29.85 -29.13
N LEU A 13 -51.20 29.46 -28.51
CA LEU A 13 -51.20 28.77 -27.23
C LEU A 13 -51.17 29.77 -26.08
N ASN A 14 -52.05 29.51 -25.12
CA ASN A 14 -52.52 30.38 -24.06
C ASN A 14 -51.43 30.69 -23.01
N HIS A 15 -51.36 31.96 -22.61
CA HIS A 15 -50.35 32.51 -21.71
C HIS A 15 -50.70 32.23 -20.23
N ASN A 16 -50.52 31.00 -19.75
CA ASN A 16 -50.72 30.65 -18.33
C ASN A 16 -49.95 29.38 -17.91
N LEU A 17 -48.61 29.41 -17.99
CA LEU A 17 -47.75 28.30 -17.54
C LEU A 17 -46.58 28.76 -16.67
N TYR A 18 -46.81 29.78 -15.83
CA TYR A 18 -45.96 30.09 -14.69
C TYR A 18 -46.78 29.97 -13.40
N ARG A 19 -46.95 28.74 -12.91
CA ARG A 19 -47.43 28.50 -11.54
C ARG A 19 -46.45 27.59 -10.82
N SER A 20 -45.75 28.20 -9.88
CA SER A 20 -44.80 27.67 -8.92
C SER A 20 -45.14 26.25 -8.41
N LEU A 21 -44.30 25.28 -8.77
CA LEU A 21 -44.20 24.02 -8.04
C LEU A 21 -43.16 24.20 -6.93
N SER A 22 -43.65 24.58 -5.76
CA SER A 22 -42.93 24.54 -4.49
C SER A 22 -42.57 23.08 -4.17
N VAL A 23 -41.36 22.66 -4.52
CA VAL A 23 -40.75 21.38 -4.11
C VAL A 23 -40.23 21.52 -2.68
N ARG A 24 -41.15 21.61 -1.72
CA ARG A 24 -40.84 21.54 -0.28
C ARG A 24 -41.83 20.60 0.38
N SER A 25 -41.58 19.28 0.38
CA SER A 25 -42.17 18.38 1.38
C SER A 25 -41.77 16.90 1.37
N ILE A 26 -40.96 16.35 0.44
CA ILE A 26 -40.97 14.88 0.28
C ILE A 26 -39.89 14.11 1.07
N ILE A 27 -38.82 14.72 1.61
CA ILE A 27 -37.77 13.95 2.31
C ILE A 27 -37.54 14.52 3.71
N GLN A 28 -38.19 13.93 4.72
CA GLN A 28 -37.84 14.17 6.12
C GLN A 28 -36.54 13.41 6.47
N PRO A 29 -35.43 14.09 6.82
CA PRO A 29 -34.10 13.46 6.96
C PRO A 29 -33.95 12.58 8.22
N ARG A 30 -34.87 12.63 9.18
CA ARG A 30 -34.67 11.99 10.50
C ARG A 30 -34.85 10.47 10.51
N ARG A 31 -35.62 9.89 9.57
CA ARG A 31 -35.81 8.42 9.50
C ARG A 31 -34.75 7.75 8.63
N LEU A 32 -34.34 8.36 7.52
CA LEU A 32 -33.35 7.79 6.60
C LEU A 32 -31.96 7.65 7.25
N VAL A 33 -31.56 8.62 8.08
CA VAL A 33 -30.29 8.61 8.83
C VAL A 33 -30.16 7.40 9.77
N LYS A 34 -31.28 6.93 10.36
CA LYS A 34 -31.24 5.77 11.27
C LYS A 34 -30.94 4.47 10.53
N PHE A 35 -31.46 4.32 9.30
CA PHE A 35 -31.23 3.13 8.48
C PHE A 35 -29.82 3.11 7.89
N THR A 36 -29.32 4.26 7.41
CA THR A 36 -27.96 4.31 6.83
C THR A 36 -26.87 4.11 7.87
N VAL A 37 -27.03 4.61 9.10
CA VAL A 37 -26.09 4.35 10.23
C VAL A 37 -26.09 2.87 10.64
N GLY A 38 -27.25 2.20 10.63
CA GLY A 38 -27.34 0.78 10.97
C GLY A 38 -26.61 -0.12 9.97
N THR A 39 -26.71 0.19 8.67
CA THR A 39 -26.08 -0.62 7.61
C THR A 39 -24.56 -0.48 7.54
N THR A 40 -23.98 0.69 7.82
CA THR A 40 -22.52 0.87 7.89
C THR A 40 -21.89 0.22 9.11
N LEU A 41 -22.62 0.15 10.23
CA LEU A 41 -22.15 -0.58 11.41
C LEU A 41 -22.09 -2.09 11.15
N LEU A 42 -23.09 -2.67 10.48
CA LEU A 42 -23.12 -4.10 10.20
C LEU A 42 -22.03 -4.55 9.23
N THR A 43 -21.78 -3.78 8.17
CA THR A 43 -20.69 -4.07 7.22
C THR A 43 -19.31 -3.81 7.81
N GLY A 44 -19.15 -2.76 8.63
CA GLY A 44 -17.90 -2.50 9.36
C GLY A 44 -17.57 -3.61 10.36
N LEU A 45 -18.55 -4.07 11.14
CA LEU A 45 -18.36 -5.16 12.12
C LEU A 45 -18.12 -6.52 11.44
N GLY A 46 -18.80 -6.80 10.32
CA GLY A 46 -18.56 -8.00 9.52
C GLY A 46 -17.16 -8.01 8.90
N PHE A 47 -16.68 -6.88 8.40
CA PHE A 47 -15.34 -6.73 7.86
C PHE A 47 -14.25 -6.88 8.94
N ILE A 48 -14.43 -6.27 10.12
CA ILE A 48 -13.52 -6.45 11.25
C ILE A 48 -13.51 -7.93 11.69
N SER A 49 -14.68 -8.53 11.88
CA SER A 49 -14.79 -9.94 12.29
C SER A 49 -14.15 -10.87 11.26
N TYR A 50 -14.31 -10.60 9.97
CA TYR A 50 -13.65 -11.34 8.89
C TYR A 50 -12.12 -11.21 8.98
N THR A 51 -11.59 -9.99 9.13
CA THR A 51 -10.13 -9.81 9.28
C THR A 51 -9.57 -10.45 10.55
N VAL A 52 -10.34 -10.48 11.64
CA VAL A 52 -9.98 -11.12 12.92
C VAL A 52 -10.03 -12.65 12.82
N TYR A 53 -11.00 -13.20 12.10
CA TYR A 53 -11.13 -14.65 11.90
C TYR A 53 -10.12 -15.22 10.90
N GLU A 54 -9.77 -14.43 9.87
CA GLU A 54 -8.73 -14.79 8.90
C GLU A 54 -7.32 -14.59 9.47
N SER A 55 -7.16 -13.70 10.46
CA SER A 55 -5.96 -13.69 11.28
C SER A 55 -5.98 -14.81 12.32
N GLY A 56 -5.25 -15.91 12.05
CA GLY A 56 -4.96 -16.94 13.05
C GLY A 56 -4.38 -16.41 14.37
N PRO A 57 -4.17 -17.27 15.38
CA PRO A 57 -3.81 -16.87 16.75
C PRO A 57 -2.67 -15.83 16.74
N GLU A 58 -2.91 -14.66 17.32
CA GLU A 58 -1.99 -13.50 17.36
C GLU A 58 -0.54 -13.89 17.71
N TRP A 59 -0.37 -14.95 18.49
CA TRP A 59 0.91 -15.59 18.82
C TRP A 59 1.76 -15.96 17.60
N GLU A 60 1.16 -16.37 16.49
CA GLU A 60 1.88 -16.70 15.25
C GLU A 60 2.50 -15.45 14.62
N LYS A 61 1.77 -14.33 14.62
CA LYS A 61 2.26 -13.04 14.10
C LYS A 61 3.40 -12.50 14.97
N ILE A 62 3.25 -12.58 16.29
CA ILE A 62 4.27 -12.16 17.26
C ILE A 62 5.52 -13.04 17.12
N ARG A 63 5.36 -14.36 17.02
CA ARG A 63 6.47 -15.31 16.84
C ARG A 63 7.27 -15.01 15.58
N ARG A 64 6.58 -14.79 14.45
CA ARG A 64 7.23 -14.47 13.17
C ARG A 64 7.96 -13.14 13.21
N THR A 65 7.34 -12.11 13.78
CA THR A 65 7.95 -10.79 13.92
C THR A 65 9.16 -10.84 14.86
N SER A 66 9.04 -11.53 15.99
CA SER A 66 10.13 -11.74 16.94
C SER A 66 11.30 -12.50 16.32
N TYR A 67 11.03 -13.57 15.56
CA TYR A 67 12.05 -14.30 14.82
C TYR A 67 12.79 -13.40 13.82
N PHE A 68 12.06 -12.60 13.04
CA PHE A 68 12.68 -11.69 12.08
C PHE A 68 13.62 -10.71 12.78
N TRP A 69 13.16 -10.03 13.83
CA TRP A 69 13.96 -9.04 14.54
C TRP A 69 15.14 -9.65 15.28
N SER A 70 14.99 -10.82 15.89
CA SER A 70 16.11 -11.49 16.58
C SER A 70 17.25 -11.87 15.62
N HIS A 71 16.94 -12.17 14.36
CA HIS A 71 17.93 -12.53 13.34
C HIS A 71 18.47 -11.31 12.59
N MET A 72 17.64 -10.33 12.26
CA MET A 72 18.04 -9.17 11.46
C MET A 72 18.72 -8.07 12.27
N LEU A 73 18.40 -7.92 13.54
CA LEU A 73 19.00 -6.91 14.42
C LEU A 73 20.53 -7.05 14.56
N PRO A 74 21.13 -8.24 14.80
CA PRO A 74 22.58 -8.36 14.85
C PRO A 74 23.25 -8.05 13.50
N VAL A 75 22.61 -8.39 12.38
CA VAL A 75 23.10 -8.03 11.03
C VAL A 75 23.11 -6.51 10.90
N TYR A 76 21.99 -5.85 11.18
CA TYR A 76 21.88 -4.39 11.11
C TYR A 76 22.93 -3.69 11.98
N ILE A 77 23.12 -4.13 13.22
CA ILE A 77 24.14 -3.56 14.12
C ILE A 77 25.53 -3.68 13.51
N HIS A 78 25.88 -4.81 12.90
CA HIS A 78 27.19 -4.98 12.29
C HIS A 78 27.42 -4.03 11.10
N TYR A 79 26.41 -3.82 10.25
CA TYR A 79 26.50 -2.80 9.18
C TYR A 79 26.67 -1.39 9.75
N ARG A 80 25.95 -1.05 10.82
CA ARG A 80 26.06 0.25 11.48
C ARG A 80 27.42 0.45 12.13
N TYR A 81 27.96 -0.60 12.76
CA TYR A 81 29.31 -0.61 13.30
C TYR A 81 30.34 -0.36 12.19
N GLN A 82 30.25 -1.08 11.07
CA GLN A 82 31.16 -0.90 9.93
C GLN A 82 31.08 0.52 9.34
N GLN A 83 29.87 1.06 9.22
CA GLN A 83 29.66 2.43 8.76
C GLN A 83 30.27 3.46 9.72
N MET A 84 30.16 3.24 11.03
CA MET A 84 30.81 4.12 12.02
C MET A 84 32.32 3.96 12.02
N TYR A 85 32.83 2.75 11.83
CA TYR A 85 34.27 2.47 11.73
C TYR A 85 34.90 3.26 10.59
N PHE A 86 34.33 3.21 9.37
CA PHE A 86 34.85 3.97 8.23
C PHE A 86 34.71 5.50 8.38
N LYS A 87 33.73 5.98 9.15
CA LYS A 87 33.63 7.42 9.47
C LYS A 87 34.74 7.89 10.41
N LEU A 88 35.17 7.04 11.34
CA LEU A 88 36.23 7.36 12.31
C LEU A 88 37.63 7.09 11.74
N PHE A 89 37.75 6.03 10.96
CA PHE A 89 38.98 5.56 10.33
C PHE A 89 38.75 5.40 8.83
N PRO A 90 38.84 6.49 8.05
CA PRO A 90 38.64 6.42 6.61
C PRO A 90 39.68 5.49 5.97
N ALA A 91 39.21 4.70 5.00
CA ALA A 91 40.09 3.83 4.22
C ALA A 91 41.10 4.66 3.44
N LYS A 92 42.29 4.09 3.20
CA LYS A 92 43.34 4.76 2.44
C LYS A 92 42.96 4.91 0.97
N ASN A 93 42.26 3.90 0.42
CA ASN A 93 41.79 3.84 -0.96
C ASN A 93 40.34 3.34 -1.02
N SER A 94 39.59 3.75 -2.05
CA SER A 94 38.21 3.27 -2.32
C SER A 94 38.12 1.75 -2.48
N ASP A 95 39.13 1.14 -3.12
CA ASP A 95 39.14 -0.30 -3.38
C ASP A 95 39.22 -1.14 -2.11
N GLU A 96 39.82 -0.60 -1.05
CA GLU A 96 39.90 -1.28 0.25
C GLU A 96 38.55 -1.26 0.97
N GLU A 97 37.87 -0.10 0.94
CA GLU A 97 36.51 0.03 1.45
C GLU A 97 35.52 -0.88 0.70
N ASP A 98 35.58 -0.90 -0.64
CA ASP A 98 34.73 -1.75 -1.47
C ASP A 98 34.93 -3.24 -1.18
N LYS A 99 36.17 -3.68 -0.94
CA LYS A 99 36.47 -5.07 -0.55
C LYS A 99 35.84 -5.43 0.78
N VAL A 100 35.94 -4.54 1.77
CA VAL A 100 35.36 -4.80 3.10
C VAL A 100 33.83 -4.83 3.03
N TRP A 101 33.20 -3.90 2.31
CA TRP A 101 31.76 -3.95 2.06
C TRP A 101 31.35 -5.21 1.31
N SER A 102 32.07 -5.58 0.25
CA SER A 102 31.82 -6.81 -0.50
C SER A 102 31.91 -8.05 0.40
N ASN A 103 32.91 -8.14 1.27
CA ASN A 103 33.05 -9.23 2.24
C ASN A 103 31.88 -9.27 3.22
N LEU A 104 31.44 -8.11 3.73
CA LEU A 104 30.31 -8.01 4.64
C LEU A 104 28.98 -8.42 3.96
N HIS A 105 28.77 -7.98 2.71
CA HIS A 105 27.62 -8.38 1.91
C HIS A 105 27.63 -9.89 1.65
N ASN A 106 28.75 -10.47 1.21
CA ASN A 106 28.88 -11.91 0.97
C ASN A 106 28.62 -12.74 2.24
N LYS A 107 29.12 -12.27 3.40
CA LYS A 107 28.91 -12.94 4.69
C LYS A 107 27.44 -13.06 5.08
N TYR A 108 26.66 -12.00 4.87
CA TYR A 108 25.26 -11.96 5.32
C TYR A 108 24.24 -12.29 4.24
N CYS A 109 24.64 -12.30 2.97
CA CYS A 109 23.74 -12.53 1.86
C CYS A 109 22.95 -13.85 2.01
N ASP A 110 23.65 -14.97 2.23
CA ASP A 110 23.03 -16.28 2.42
C ASP A 110 22.17 -16.34 3.70
N TYR A 111 22.65 -15.73 4.77
CA TYR A 111 21.93 -15.69 6.04
C TYR A 111 20.60 -14.93 5.93
N VAL A 112 20.62 -13.72 5.38
CA VAL A 112 19.43 -12.89 5.20
C VAL A 112 18.46 -13.54 4.22
N PHE A 113 18.97 -14.14 3.14
CA PHE A 113 18.15 -14.89 2.20
C PHE A 113 17.38 -16.03 2.89
N ASN A 114 18.05 -16.81 3.74
CA ASN A 114 17.40 -17.88 4.51
C ASN A 114 16.35 -17.35 5.50
N VAL A 115 16.59 -16.22 6.15
CA VAL A 115 15.60 -15.57 7.03
C VAL A 115 14.35 -15.15 6.23
N VAL A 116 14.54 -14.59 5.04
CA VAL A 116 13.44 -14.21 4.13
C VAL A 116 12.66 -15.46 3.67
N LEU A 117 13.35 -16.53 3.29
CA LEU A 117 12.73 -17.80 2.92
C LEU A 117 11.97 -18.45 4.08
N HIS A 118 12.48 -18.34 5.31
CA HIS A 118 11.80 -18.85 6.50
C HIS A 118 10.47 -18.11 6.76
N GLN A 119 10.46 -16.79 6.58
CA GLN A 119 9.25 -16.00 6.79
C GLN A 119 8.18 -16.22 5.73
N ARG A 120 8.57 -16.52 4.49
CA ARG A 120 7.68 -16.71 3.32
C ARG A 120 6.74 -15.51 3.07
N GLY A 121 5.92 -15.62 2.02
CA GLY A 121 4.86 -14.67 1.72
C GLY A 121 5.39 -13.27 1.37
N VAL A 122 5.00 -12.26 2.15
CA VAL A 122 5.34 -10.84 1.90
C VAL A 122 6.86 -10.62 1.82
N TYR A 123 7.66 -11.33 2.62
CA TYR A 123 9.11 -11.15 2.62
C TYR A 123 9.77 -11.61 1.31
N ILE A 124 9.23 -12.67 0.67
CA ILE A 124 9.70 -13.11 -0.66
C ILE A 124 9.37 -12.04 -1.71
N LYS A 125 8.16 -11.48 -1.67
CA LYS A 125 7.77 -10.39 -2.58
C LYS A 125 8.64 -9.15 -2.40
N LEU A 126 9.01 -8.80 -1.17
CA LEU A 126 9.94 -7.71 -0.90
C LEU A 126 11.33 -8.00 -1.50
N GLY A 127 11.82 -9.24 -1.42
CA GLY A 127 13.05 -9.66 -2.10
C GLY A 127 12.96 -9.52 -3.63
N GLN A 128 11.84 -9.94 -4.23
CA GLN A 128 11.59 -9.79 -5.67
C GLN A 128 11.57 -8.31 -6.09
N ILE A 129 10.86 -7.46 -5.34
CA ILE A 129 10.81 -6.01 -5.59
C ILE A 129 12.21 -5.41 -5.44
N ALA A 130 12.95 -5.75 -4.39
CA ALA A 130 14.31 -5.28 -4.18
C ALA A 130 15.23 -5.65 -5.36
N SER A 131 15.06 -6.82 -5.95
CA SER A 131 15.88 -7.32 -7.06
C SER A 131 15.61 -6.62 -8.39
N THR A 132 14.51 -5.88 -8.50
CA THR A 132 14.28 -4.99 -9.64
C THR A 132 15.14 -3.72 -9.60
N ARG A 133 15.81 -3.43 -8.47
CA ARG A 133 16.57 -2.21 -8.22
C ARG A 133 18.05 -2.46 -7.91
N PRO A 134 18.88 -2.70 -8.94
CA PRO A 134 20.31 -2.96 -8.79
C PRO A 134 21.12 -1.74 -8.34
N ASP A 135 20.53 -0.55 -8.40
CA ASP A 135 21.09 0.72 -7.97
C ASP A 135 21.19 0.85 -6.44
N ILE A 136 20.34 0.13 -5.70
CA ILE A 136 20.26 0.22 -4.22
C ILE A 136 20.76 -1.06 -3.57
N ILE A 137 20.57 -2.20 -4.22
CA ILE A 137 20.86 -3.52 -3.64
C ILE A 137 22.27 -3.97 -4.04
N PRO A 138 23.11 -4.40 -3.06
CA PRO A 138 24.45 -4.88 -3.37
C PRO A 138 24.42 -6.13 -4.25
N LYS A 139 25.41 -6.23 -5.16
CA LYS A 139 25.54 -7.33 -6.14
C LYS A 139 25.37 -8.74 -5.55
N PRO A 140 25.89 -9.08 -4.35
CA PRO A 140 25.69 -10.40 -3.77
C PRO A 140 24.21 -10.77 -3.58
N TYR A 141 23.38 -9.82 -3.13
CA TYR A 141 21.95 -10.05 -2.91
C TYR A 141 21.18 -10.22 -4.23
N LEU A 142 21.55 -9.44 -5.26
CA LEU A 142 20.94 -9.56 -6.60
C LEU A 142 21.16 -10.92 -7.26
N LYS A 143 22.23 -11.64 -6.89
CA LYS A 143 22.49 -12.98 -7.42
C LYS A 143 21.65 -14.08 -6.77
N LYS A 144 21.01 -13.79 -5.63
CA LYS A 144 20.28 -14.79 -4.83
C LYS A 144 18.77 -14.73 -5.00
N PHE A 145 18.22 -13.54 -5.22
CA PHE A 145 16.79 -13.29 -5.42
C PHE A 145 16.46 -13.21 -6.91
#